data_AF-A0A5B0NBW2-F1
#
_entry.id   AF-A0A5B0NBW2-F1
#
_cell.length_a   1.000
_cell.length_b   1.000
_cell.length_c   1.000
_cell.angle_alpha   90.00
_cell.angle_beta   90.00
_cell.angle_gamma   90.00
#
_symmetry.space_group_name_H-M   'P 1'
#
loop_
_entity.id
_entity.type
_entity.pdbx_description
1 polymer ?
#
loop_
_entity_poly.entity_id
_entity_poly.type
_entity_poly.pdbx_seq_one_letter_code
_entity_poly.pdbx_strand_id
1 'polypeptide(L)'
;MFGIQDSMIRAYMVWIAIIVYYVQLSEARHNLERRAGGGRLVHCINYLDSLGISSVRVVCTDYRQTEFQCDRSRCNSGLGPNSDPVKNPFSKMVFRNCKPPDYTGPGKTVSNIVSMQVDDGRIAIQAGDINNPVLNYYDCTMAENPLRPYCQGCTLLR
;
A
#
# COMPACT_ATOMS: atom_id res chain seq x y z
N MET A 1 37.64 50.75 -7.77
CA MET A 1 36.25 50.26 -7.86
C MET A 1 36.26 48.82 -8.37
N PHE A 2 36.77 47.88 -7.57
CA PHE A 2 36.98 46.46 -7.95
C PHE A 2 36.79 45.57 -6.71
N GLY A 3 35.58 45.59 -6.12
CA GLY A 3 35.33 44.81 -4.90
C GLY A 3 33.92 44.20 -4.81
N ILE A 4 33.03 44.53 -5.75
CA ILE A 4 31.61 44.14 -5.66
C ILE A 4 31.30 42.98 -6.62
N GLN A 5 31.92 42.96 -7.81
CA GLN A 5 31.72 41.91 -8.83
C GLN A 5 32.19 40.52 -8.35
N ASP A 6 33.37 40.43 -7.73
CA ASP A 6 33.89 39.14 -7.22
C ASP A 6 33.06 38.58 -6.06
N SER A 7 32.52 39.44 -5.19
CA SER A 7 31.68 38.99 -4.07
C SER A 7 30.32 38.46 -4.56
N MET A 8 29.74 39.11 -5.58
CA MET A 8 28.48 38.67 -6.17
C MET A 8 28.65 37.33 -6.90
N ILE A 9 29.72 37.16 -7.67
CA ILE A 9 30.01 35.90 -8.37
C ILE A 9 30.21 34.75 -7.38
N ARG A 10 30.93 34.96 -6.28
CA ARG A 10 31.08 33.95 -5.21
C ARG A 10 29.76 33.60 -4.55
N ALA A 11 28.90 34.59 -4.28
CA ALA A 11 27.58 34.33 -3.71
C ALA A 11 26.70 33.49 -4.65
N TYR A 12 26.70 33.80 -5.95
CA TYR A 12 25.97 33.01 -6.96
C TYR A 12 26.49 31.56 -7.05
N MET A 13 27.81 31.35 -7.00
CA MET A 13 28.40 30.00 -7.01
C MET A 13 28.02 29.19 -5.77
N VAL A 14 27.96 29.82 -4.59
CA VAL A 14 27.50 29.17 -3.36
C VAL A 14 26.02 28.80 -3.46
N TRP A 15 25.17 29.68 -3.98
CA TRP A 15 23.75 29.39 -4.20
C TRP A 15 23.53 28.27 -5.21
N ILE A 16 24.26 28.26 -6.32
CA ILE A 16 24.20 27.18 -7.31
C ILE A 16 24.67 25.86 -6.70
N ALA A 17 25.77 25.86 -5.93
CA ALA A 17 26.25 24.67 -5.23
C ALA A 17 25.23 24.14 -4.22
N ILE A 18 24.54 25.03 -3.49
CA ILE A 18 23.46 24.67 -2.57
C ILE A 18 22.28 24.05 -3.33
N ILE A 19 21.83 24.67 -4.42
CA ILE A 19 20.71 24.16 -5.24
C ILE A 19 21.07 22.80 -5.85
N VAL A 20 22.26 22.67 -6.43
CA VAL A 20 22.74 21.38 -6.97
C VAL A 20 22.85 20.36 -5.85
N TYR A 21 23.34 20.73 -4.67
CA TYR A 21 23.39 19.82 -3.52
C TYR A 21 21.99 19.37 -3.09
N TYR A 22 21.00 20.27 -3.02
CA TYR A 22 19.61 19.92 -2.70
C TYR A 22 18.96 19.05 -3.78
N VAL A 23 19.19 19.33 -5.07
CA VAL A 23 18.71 18.50 -6.19
C VAL A 23 19.34 17.11 -6.11
N GLN A 24 20.66 17.02 -5.92
CA GLN A 24 21.38 15.76 -5.73
C GLN A 24 20.92 15.03 -4.47
N LEU A 25 20.58 15.74 -3.38
CA LEU A 25 20.04 15.11 -2.16
C LEU A 25 18.64 14.57 -2.38
N SER A 26 17.80 15.27 -3.16
CA SER A 26 16.45 14.82 -3.51
C SER A 26 16.49 13.60 -4.44
N GLU A 27 17.35 13.62 -5.46
CA GLU A 27 17.58 12.47 -6.34
C GLU A 27 18.25 11.31 -5.60
N ALA A 28 19.19 11.56 -4.70
CA ALA A 28 19.80 10.53 -3.87
C ALA A 28 18.77 9.92 -2.91
N ARG A 29 17.86 10.71 -2.32
CA ARG A 29 16.76 10.20 -1.49
C ARG A 29 15.75 9.40 -2.32
N HIS A 30 15.33 9.87 -3.49
CA HIS A 30 14.45 9.10 -4.37
C HIS A 30 15.11 7.82 -4.91
N ASN A 31 16.41 7.87 -5.21
CA ASN A 31 17.17 6.69 -5.63
C ASN A 31 17.48 5.76 -4.47
N LEU A 32 17.64 6.26 -3.24
CA LEU A 32 17.74 5.45 -2.02
C LEU A 32 16.39 4.84 -1.66
N GLU A 33 15.26 5.52 -1.83
CA GLU A 33 13.92 4.91 -1.69
C GLU A 33 13.70 3.80 -2.73
N ARG A 34 14.16 4.00 -3.98
CA ARG A 34 14.20 2.91 -4.97
C ARG A 34 15.15 1.77 -4.59
N ARG A 35 16.33 2.09 -4.04
CA ARG A 35 17.39 1.10 -3.71
C ARG A 35 17.24 0.43 -2.34
N ALA A 36 16.48 1.01 -1.41
CA ALA A 36 16.29 0.50 -0.05
C ALA A 36 15.01 -0.33 0.14
N GLY A 37 14.15 -0.46 -0.88
CA GLY A 37 12.94 -1.30 -0.78
C GLY A 37 12.15 -1.56 -2.07
N GLY A 38 12.56 -1.04 -3.22
CA GLY A 38 11.74 -1.01 -4.44
C GLY A 38 11.72 -2.28 -5.30
N GLY A 39 11.71 -3.48 -4.70
CA GLY A 39 11.72 -4.74 -5.48
C GLY A 39 11.16 -5.98 -4.80
N ARG A 40 10.80 -5.92 -3.52
CA ARG A 40 10.28 -7.10 -2.82
C ARG A 40 8.81 -7.27 -3.15
N LEU A 41 8.50 -8.39 -3.79
CA LEU A 41 7.15 -8.91 -3.87
C LEU A 41 6.80 -9.50 -2.50
N VAL A 42 5.69 -9.04 -1.92
CA VAL A 42 5.18 -9.51 -0.64
C VAL A 42 3.81 -10.13 -0.86
N HIS A 43 3.65 -11.36 -0.39
CA HIS A 43 2.35 -12.03 -0.33
C HIS A 43 1.68 -11.64 0.99
N CYS A 44 0.65 -10.83 0.91
CA CYS A 44 0.05 -10.18 2.05
C CYS A 44 -1.06 -11.06 2.64
N ILE A 45 -0.85 -11.53 3.87
CA ILE A 45 -1.91 -12.17 4.66
C ILE A 45 -2.87 -11.11 5.18
N ASN A 46 -2.34 -10.01 5.71
CA ASN A 46 -3.11 -8.84 6.11
C ASN A 46 -2.88 -7.69 5.14
N TYR A 47 -3.93 -6.96 4.83
CA TYR A 47 -3.94 -5.77 4.00
C TYR A 47 -4.72 -4.68 4.72
N LEU A 48 -4.01 -3.70 5.26
CA LEU A 48 -4.55 -2.60 6.00
C LEU A 48 -4.31 -1.32 5.22
N ASP A 49 -5.31 -0.87 4.48
CA ASP A 49 -5.30 0.51 3.99
C ASP A 49 -5.43 1.42 5.22
N SER A 50 -4.35 2.14 5.53
CA SER A 50 -4.17 2.74 6.85
C SER A 50 -5.30 3.71 7.21
N LEU A 51 -6.21 3.25 8.07
CA LEU A 51 -6.99 4.07 8.99
C LEU A 51 -7.65 5.32 8.37
N GLY A 52 -8.08 5.28 7.10
CA GLY A 52 -8.77 6.37 6.41
C GLY A 52 -8.00 7.68 6.20
N ILE A 53 -6.71 7.77 6.56
CA ILE A 53 -5.94 9.04 6.56
C ILE A 53 -4.91 9.12 5.42
N SER A 54 -4.31 8.00 4.97
CA SER A 54 -3.41 7.99 3.81
C SER A 54 -4.09 7.31 2.62
N SER A 55 -4.42 8.05 1.58
CA SER A 55 -5.07 7.53 0.36
C SER A 55 -4.14 6.71 -0.55
N VAL A 56 -2.87 6.52 -0.16
CA VAL A 56 -1.82 6.01 -1.06
C VAL A 56 -1.06 4.82 -0.47
N ARG A 57 -0.96 4.69 0.86
CA ARG A 57 -0.12 3.68 1.50
C ARG A 57 -0.92 2.70 2.33
N VAL A 58 -0.55 1.43 2.21
CA VAL A 58 -1.13 0.31 2.95
C VAL A 58 -0.07 -0.41 3.76
N VAL A 59 -0.49 -0.98 4.88
CA VAL A 59 0.32 -1.90 5.67
C VAL A 59 -0.04 -3.32 5.25
N CYS A 60 0.95 -4.05 4.78
CA CYS A 60 0.85 -5.45 4.39
C CYS A 60 1.65 -6.29 5.38
N THR A 61 1.05 -7.36 5.89
CA THR A 61 1.75 -8.31 6.75
C THR A 61 1.91 -9.64 6.03
N ASP A 62 3.12 -10.22 6.07
CA ASP A 62 3.37 -11.55 5.51
C ASP A 62 3.01 -12.68 6.50
N TYR A 63 3.22 -13.93 6.09
CA TYR A 63 2.96 -15.11 6.91
C TYR A 63 3.82 -15.23 8.18
N ARG A 64 4.92 -14.47 8.26
CA ARG A 64 5.79 -14.41 9.43
C ARG A 64 5.41 -13.26 10.36
N GLN A 65 4.26 -12.64 10.15
CA GLN A 65 3.84 -11.43 10.86
C GLN A 65 4.82 -10.26 10.66
N THR A 66 5.56 -10.25 9.54
CA THR A 66 6.46 -9.13 9.22
C THR A 66 5.67 -8.03 8.51
N GLU A 67 5.73 -6.81 9.03
CA GLU A 67 4.99 -5.67 8.49
C GLU A 67 5.78 -4.93 7.40
N PHE A 68 5.08 -4.58 6.33
CA PHE A 68 5.61 -3.84 5.20
C PHE A 68 4.69 -2.69 4.84
N GLN A 69 5.26 -1.54 4.51
CA GLN A 69 4.54 -0.44 3.90
C GLN A 69 4.60 -0.56 2.38
N CYS A 70 3.45 -0.63 1.73
CA CYS A 70 3.30 -0.75 0.29
C CYS A 70 2.50 0.43 -0.27
N ASP A 71 2.71 0.75 -1.54
CA ASP A 71 1.81 1.64 -2.28
C ASP A 71 0.56 0.84 -2.70
N ARG A 72 -0.63 1.38 -2.42
CA ARG A 72 -1.92 0.76 -2.77
C ARG A 72 -1.99 0.39 -4.25
N SER A 73 -1.45 1.25 -5.12
CA SER A 73 -1.45 1.06 -6.58
C SER A 73 -0.61 -0.13 -7.04
N ARG A 74 0.24 -0.68 -6.17
CA ARG A 74 1.14 -1.80 -6.46
C ARG A 74 0.66 -3.12 -5.87
N CYS A 75 -0.57 -3.16 -5.37
CA CYS A 75 -1.17 -4.33 -4.75
C CYS A 75 -2.30 -4.90 -5.61
N ASN A 76 -2.16 -6.15 -6.01
CA ASN A 76 -3.12 -6.82 -6.89
C ASN A 76 -4.17 -7.65 -6.11
N SER A 77 -5.18 -8.16 -6.82
CA SER A 77 -6.29 -8.93 -6.25
C SER A 77 -5.98 -10.39 -5.90
N GLY A 78 -4.70 -10.78 -5.90
CA GLY A 78 -4.29 -12.14 -5.50
C GLY A 78 -4.41 -13.22 -6.58
N LEU A 79 -4.68 -12.83 -7.84
CA LEU A 79 -4.63 -13.75 -8.99
C LEU A 79 -3.24 -14.36 -9.23
N GLY A 80 -2.19 -13.75 -8.68
CA GLY A 80 -0.83 -14.27 -8.70
C GLY A 80 0.23 -13.16 -8.56
N PRO A 81 1.51 -13.54 -8.38
CA PRO A 81 2.61 -12.61 -8.15
C PRO A 81 2.89 -11.67 -9.34
N ASN A 82 2.57 -12.14 -10.56
CA ASN A 82 2.80 -11.42 -11.82
C ASN A 82 1.55 -10.69 -12.34
N SER A 83 0.44 -10.71 -11.60
CA SER A 83 -0.79 -10.03 -12.02
C SER A 83 -0.62 -8.52 -11.91
N ASP A 84 -0.95 -7.81 -12.98
CA ASP A 84 -0.90 -6.35 -13.07
C ASP A 84 -1.88 -5.71 -12.08
N PRO A 85 -1.40 -4.95 -11.07
CA PRO A 85 -2.26 -4.33 -10.07
C PRO A 85 -3.13 -3.20 -10.64
N VAL A 86 -2.80 -2.63 -11.81
CA VAL A 86 -3.66 -1.63 -12.47
C VAL A 86 -4.90 -2.30 -13.07
N LYS A 87 -4.73 -3.47 -13.68
CA LYS A 87 -5.85 -4.23 -14.25
C LYS A 87 -6.64 -4.96 -13.18
N ASN A 88 -5.97 -5.47 -12.16
CA ASN A 88 -6.52 -6.28 -11.08
C ASN A 88 -6.14 -5.72 -9.71
N PRO A 89 -6.61 -4.51 -9.34
CA PRO A 89 -6.29 -3.92 -8.04
C PRO A 89 -6.92 -4.72 -6.90
N PHE A 90 -6.37 -4.57 -5.70
CA PHE A 90 -6.92 -5.18 -4.47
C PHE A 90 -8.44 -4.97 -4.31
N SER A 91 -8.98 -3.79 -4.64
CA SER A 91 -10.42 -3.50 -4.52
C SER A 91 -11.32 -4.40 -5.39
N LYS A 92 -10.78 -5.05 -6.42
CA LYS A 92 -11.50 -6.04 -7.24
C LYS A 92 -11.55 -7.43 -6.61
N MET A 93 -10.95 -7.65 -5.44
CA MET A 93 -11.13 -8.89 -4.71
C MET A 93 -12.61 -9.10 -4.38
N VAL A 94 -13.02 -10.36 -4.43
CA VAL A 94 -14.37 -10.79 -4.13
C VAL A 94 -14.29 -11.90 -3.11
N PHE A 95 -15.00 -11.74 -2.00
CA PHE A 95 -15.12 -12.74 -0.95
C PHE A 95 -16.54 -13.28 -0.93
N ARG A 96 -16.69 -14.59 -0.79
CA ARG A 96 -17.95 -15.31 -0.82
C ARG A 96 -18.34 -15.76 0.58
N ASN A 97 -19.66 -15.90 0.77
CA ASN A 97 -20.28 -16.41 2.00
C ASN A 97 -19.82 -15.65 3.27
N CYS A 98 -19.59 -14.34 3.13
CA CYS A 98 -19.23 -13.48 4.25
C CYS A 98 -20.47 -12.98 4.97
N LYS A 99 -20.35 -12.79 6.28
CA LYS A 99 -21.45 -12.37 7.14
C LYS A 99 -21.06 -11.14 7.96
N PRO A 100 -21.94 -10.15 8.14
CA PRO A 100 -21.73 -9.14 9.16
C PRO A 100 -21.56 -9.78 10.55
N PRO A 101 -20.89 -9.09 11.49
CA PRO A 101 -20.91 -9.48 12.90
C PRO A 101 -22.36 -9.70 13.36
N ASP A 102 -22.60 -10.77 14.10
CA ASP A 102 -23.90 -11.12 14.68
C ASP A 102 -25.02 -11.50 13.68
N TYR A 103 -24.71 -11.69 12.40
CA TYR A 103 -25.69 -12.14 11.41
C TYR A 103 -25.74 -13.67 11.28
N THR A 104 -26.90 -14.26 11.55
CA THR A 104 -27.11 -15.72 11.52
C THR A 104 -27.63 -16.26 10.18
N GLY A 105 -27.99 -15.39 9.25
CA GLY A 105 -28.52 -15.77 7.93
C GLY A 105 -27.46 -16.31 6.95
N PRO A 106 -27.86 -16.56 5.69
CA PRO A 106 -26.94 -16.98 4.64
C PRO A 106 -25.91 -15.88 4.35
N GLY A 107 -24.64 -16.26 4.18
CA GLY A 107 -23.60 -15.30 3.83
C GLY A 107 -23.80 -14.74 2.43
N LYS A 108 -23.21 -13.58 2.17
CA LYS A 108 -23.28 -12.91 0.87
C LYS A 108 -21.90 -12.76 0.25
N THR A 109 -21.89 -12.48 -1.04
CA THR A 109 -20.69 -12.08 -1.76
C THR A 109 -20.40 -10.61 -1.48
N VAL A 110 -19.17 -10.30 -1.10
CA VAL A 110 -18.68 -8.96 -0.76
C VAL A 110 -17.57 -8.57 -1.74
N SER A 111 -17.62 -7.34 -2.24
CA SER A 111 -16.65 -6.75 -3.17
C SER A 111 -16.30 -5.32 -2.73
N ASN A 112 -15.42 -4.61 -3.47
CA ASN A 112 -14.91 -3.29 -3.11
C ASN A 112 -14.25 -3.28 -1.73
N ILE A 113 -13.37 -4.25 -1.54
CA ILE A 113 -12.65 -4.45 -0.29
C ILE A 113 -11.65 -3.31 -0.10
N VAL A 114 -11.64 -2.76 1.11
CA VAL A 114 -10.76 -1.67 1.53
C VAL A 114 -9.69 -2.18 2.47
N SER A 115 -10.04 -3.12 3.36
CA SER A 115 -9.08 -3.79 4.22
C SER A 115 -9.45 -5.25 4.44
N MET A 116 -8.44 -6.05 4.77
CA MET A 116 -8.55 -7.47 5.06
C MET A 116 -7.56 -7.84 6.16
N GLN A 117 -8.03 -8.57 7.16
CA GLN A 117 -7.21 -9.19 8.19
C GLN A 117 -7.55 -10.67 8.26
N VAL A 118 -6.57 -11.50 8.56
CA VAL A 118 -6.71 -12.94 8.67
C VAL A 118 -6.20 -13.36 10.03
N ASP A 119 -7.05 -14.07 10.76
CA ASP A 119 -6.73 -14.63 12.05
C ASP A 119 -7.39 -15.99 12.18
N ASP A 120 -6.60 -17.00 12.56
CA ASP A 120 -7.04 -18.39 12.79
C ASP A 120 -8.03 -18.95 11.75
N GLY A 121 -7.72 -18.79 10.46
CA GLY A 121 -8.56 -19.27 9.35
C GLY A 121 -9.82 -18.44 9.08
N ARG A 122 -10.08 -17.39 9.86
CA ARG A 122 -11.12 -16.38 9.63
C ARG A 122 -10.52 -15.19 8.90
N ILE A 123 -11.37 -14.49 8.15
CA ILE A 123 -10.99 -13.31 7.39
C ILE A 123 -11.96 -12.20 7.77
N ALA A 124 -11.46 -11.17 8.46
CA ALA A 124 -12.21 -9.96 8.70
C ALA A 124 -11.95 -9.00 7.54
N ILE A 125 -12.99 -8.57 6.85
CA ILE A 125 -12.90 -7.60 5.75
C ILE A 125 -13.71 -6.36 6.07
N GLN A 126 -13.20 -5.22 5.61
CA GLN A 126 -13.96 -3.99 5.54
C GLN A 126 -14.21 -3.65 4.07
N ALA A 127 -15.47 -3.42 3.70
CA ALA A 127 -15.87 -3.17 2.33
C ALA A 127 -16.87 -2.02 2.23
N GLY A 128 -16.73 -1.21 1.19
CA GLY A 128 -17.73 -0.22 0.81
C GLY A 128 -18.79 -0.83 -0.09
N ASP A 129 -20.04 -0.41 0.04
CA ASP A 129 -21.05 -0.74 -0.96
C ASP A 129 -20.92 0.23 -2.15
N ILE A 130 -21.17 -0.23 -3.37
CA ILE A 130 -21.16 0.63 -4.57
C ILE A 130 -22.15 1.79 -4.41
N ASN A 131 -23.23 1.56 -3.67
CA ASN A 131 -24.31 2.52 -3.48
C ASN A 131 -24.31 3.17 -2.09
N ASN A 132 -23.38 2.80 -1.20
CA ASN A 132 -23.33 3.32 0.17
C ASN A 132 -21.86 3.57 0.58
N PRO A 133 -21.47 4.83 0.83
CA PRO A 133 -20.11 5.17 1.26
C PRO A 133 -19.77 4.64 2.67
N VAL A 134 -20.74 4.12 3.42
CA VAL A 134 -20.51 3.50 4.72
C VAL A 134 -19.79 2.18 4.54
N LEU A 135 -18.61 2.09 5.16
CA LEU A 135 -17.84 0.87 5.25
C LEU A 135 -18.51 -0.11 6.22
N ASN A 136 -18.76 -1.33 5.74
CA ASN A 136 -19.30 -2.41 6.55
C ASN A 136 -18.22 -3.47 6.82
N TYR A 137 -18.33 -4.09 7.99
CA TYR A 137 -17.47 -5.20 8.39
C TYR A 137 -18.12 -6.53 8.05
N TYR A 138 -17.32 -7.49 7.60
CA TYR A 138 -17.76 -8.84 7.35
C TYR A 138 -16.70 -9.85 7.79
N ASP A 139 -17.17 -10.97 8.32
CA ASP A 139 -16.37 -12.16 8.59
C ASP A 139 -16.58 -13.18 7.47
N CYS A 140 -15.48 -13.69 6.94
CA CYS A 140 -15.44 -14.75 5.95
C CYS A 140 -14.52 -15.89 6.42
N THR A 141 -14.51 -17.00 5.70
CA THR A 141 -13.62 -18.14 5.98
C THR A 141 -12.53 -18.26 4.93
N MET A 142 -11.37 -18.78 5.36
CA MET A 142 -10.26 -19.12 4.46
C MET A 142 -10.58 -20.23 3.48
N ALA A 143 -11.36 -21.21 3.91
CA ALA A 143 -11.73 -22.36 3.09
C ALA A 143 -12.45 -21.95 1.79
N GLU A 144 -13.31 -20.94 1.88
CA GLU A 144 -14.06 -20.44 0.73
C GLU A 144 -13.35 -19.30 -0.01
N ASN A 145 -12.35 -18.67 0.62
CA ASN A 145 -11.68 -17.47 0.12
C ASN A 145 -10.16 -17.56 0.29
N PRO A 146 -9.47 -18.40 -0.50
CA PRO A 146 -8.04 -18.65 -0.35
C PRO A 146 -7.14 -17.56 -0.94
N LEU A 147 -7.67 -16.67 -1.78
CA LEU A 147 -6.86 -15.67 -2.50
C LEU A 147 -6.38 -14.54 -1.59
N ARG A 148 -5.18 -14.05 -1.84
CA ARG A 148 -4.51 -13.02 -1.05
C ARG A 148 -3.71 -12.07 -1.92
N PRO A 149 -3.70 -10.76 -1.61
CA PRO A 149 -3.04 -9.78 -2.44
C PRO A 149 -1.53 -9.99 -2.49
N TYR A 150 -0.95 -9.69 -3.65
CA TYR A 150 0.48 -9.50 -3.79
C TYR A 150 0.77 -8.02 -3.96
N CYS A 151 1.70 -7.50 -3.16
CA CYS A 151 2.17 -6.12 -3.24
C CYS A 151 3.63 -6.07 -3.69
N GLN A 152 3.95 -5.13 -4.57
CA GLN A 152 5.29 -4.97 -5.12
C GLN A 152 5.96 -3.68 -4.65
N GLY A 153 7.27 -3.75 -4.41
CA GLY A 153 8.08 -2.58 -4.04
C GLY A 153 7.76 -2.06 -2.64
N CYS A 154 7.43 -2.97 -1.72
CA CYS A 154 7.14 -2.64 -0.34
C CYS A 154 8.41 -2.44 0.48
N THR A 155 8.34 -1.51 1.44
CA THR A 155 9.42 -1.22 2.39
C THR A 155 9.12 -1.90 3.72
N LEU A 156 10.11 -2.53 4.34
CA LEU A 156 9.96 -3.13 5.66
C LEU A 156 9.66 -2.04 6.71
N LEU A 157 8.59 -2.22 7.49
CA LEU A 157 8.34 -1.42 8.69
C LEU A 157 9.15 -2.03 9.84
N ARG A 158 9.96 -1.21 10.51
CA ARG A 158 10.81 -1.61 11.65
C ARG A 158 10.21 -1.12 12.94
#